data_AF-A0A370V3S0-F1
#
_entry.id   AF-A0A370V3S0-F1
#
_cell.length_a   1.000
_cell.length_b   1.000
_cell.length_c   1.000
_cell.angle_alpha   90.00
_cell.angle_beta   90.00
_cell.angle_gamma   90.00
#
_symmetry.space_group_name_H-M   'P 1'
#
loop_
_entity.id
_entity.type
_entity.pdbx_description
1 polymer ?
#
loop_
_entity_poly.entity_id
_entity_poly.type
_entity_poly.pdbx_seq_one_letter_code
_entity_poly.pdbx_strand_id
1 'polypeptide(L)'
;MDLTQLEMFNAVAEAGSITQAAAKVHRVPSNLTTRIRQLETELGVELFIRENQRLRLSPAGHNFYAIANKFSRWWMRRGTL
;
A
#
# COMPACT_ATOMS: atom_id res chain seq x y z
N MET A 1 -7.13 6.28 -7.46
CA MET A 1 -7.07 5.75 -6.09
C MET A 1 -8.34 4.96 -5.82
N ASP A 2 -8.22 3.64 -5.65
CA ASP A 2 -9.30 2.73 -5.28
C ASP A 2 -8.96 1.95 -3.98
N LEU A 3 -9.92 1.15 -3.49
CA LEU A 3 -9.76 0.38 -2.25
C LEU A 3 -8.69 -0.71 -2.37
N THR A 4 -8.55 -1.32 -3.55
CA THR A 4 -7.55 -2.36 -3.80
C THR A 4 -6.13 -1.78 -3.74
N GLN A 5 -5.93 -0.57 -4.27
CA GLN A 5 -4.66 0.16 -4.15
C GLN A 5 -4.33 0.48 -2.69
N LEU A 6 -5.33 0.87 -1.89
CA LEU A 6 -5.18 1.11 -0.44
C LEU A 6 -4.78 -0.17 0.33
N GLU A 7 -5.45 -1.29 0.05
CA GLU A 7 -5.14 -2.59 0.66
C GLU A 7 -3.72 -3.04 0.32
N MET A 8 -3.33 -2.93 -0.96
CA MET A 8 -1.98 -3.27 -1.41
C MET A 8 -0.92 -2.36 -0.79
N PHE A 9 -1.18 -1.05 -0.74
CA PHE A 9 -0.30 -0.10 -0.09
C PHE A 9 -0.09 -0.44 1.40
N ASN A 10 -1.16 -0.67 2.15
CA ASN A 10 -1.08 -1.03 3.57
C ASN A 10 -0.32 -2.34 3.77
N ALA A 11 -0.59 -3.36 2.94
CA ALA A 11 0.11 -4.63 3.02
C ALA A 11 1.62 -4.48 2.79
N VAL A 12 2.03 -3.62 1.86
CA VAL A 12 3.46 -3.34 1.60
C VAL A 12 4.09 -2.50 2.70
N ALA A 13 3.36 -1.52 3.24
CA ALA A 13 3.80 -0.72 4.38
C ALA A 13 4.06 -1.60 5.62
N GLU A 14 3.20 -2.58 5.87
CA GLU A 14 3.33 -3.51 7.01
C GLU A 14 4.38 -4.60 6.78
N ALA A 15 4.55 -5.07 5.55
CA ALA A 15 5.50 -6.14 5.24
C ALA A 15 6.93 -5.61 5.00
N GLY A 16 7.10 -4.37 4.54
CA GLY A 16 8.39 -3.84 4.10
C GLY A 16 8.96 -4.52 2.84
N SER A 17 8.17 -5.39 2.19
CA SER A 17 8.56 -6.19 1.02
C SER A 17 7.35 -6.44 0.13
N ILE A 18 7.52 -6.21 -1.18
CA ILE A 18 6.49 -6.49 -2.19
C ILE A 18 6.15 -7.97 -2.21
N THR A 19 7.14 -8.86 -2.14
CA THR A 19 6.92 -10.31 -2.23
C THR A 19 6.12 -10.81 -1.03
N GLN A 20 6.46 -10.38 0.18
CA GLN A 20 5.74 -10.78 1.39
C GLN A 20 4.33 -10.19 1.43
N ALA A 21 4.16 -8.93 1.02
CA ALA A 21 2.84 -8.30 0.91
C ALA A 21 1.94 -9.03 -0.09
N ALA A 22 2.49 -9.39 -1.26
CA ALA A 22 1.76 -10.09 -2.31
C ALA A 22 1.21 -11.43 -1.81
N ALA A 23 2.03 -12.18 -1.06
CA ALA A 23 1.61 -13.42 -0.41
C ALA A 23 0.47 -13.19 0.60
N LYS A 24 0.55 -12.13 1.42
CA LYS A 24 -0.49 -11.78 2.41
C LYS A 24 -1.84 -11.43 1.79
N VAL A 25 -1.85 -10.75 0.64
CA VAL A 25 -3.09 -10.33 -0.04
C VAL A 25 -3.51 -11.28 -1.18
N HIS A 26 -2.88 -12.45 -1.29
CA HIS A 26 -3.13 -13.45 -2.32
C HIS A 26 -3.05 -12.92 -3.76
N ARG A 27 -2.01 -12.13 -4.05
CA ARG A 27 -1.74 -11.56 -5.38
C ARG A 27 -0.31 -11.88 -5.81
N VAL A 28 -0.03 -11.68 -7.10
CA VAL A 28 1.33 -11.81 -7.63
C VAL A 28 2.14 -10.52 -7.41
N PRO A 29 3.47 -10.60 -7.15
CA PRO A 29 4.31 -9.42 -6.87
C PRO A 29 4.30 -8.33 -7.97
N SER A 30 4.18 -8.73 -9.23
CA SER A 30 4.09 -7.81 -10.37
C SER A 30 2.84 -6.94 -10.31
N ASN A 31 1.71 -7.51 -9.85
CA ASN A 31 0.46 -6.78 -9.69
C ASN A 31 0.60 -5.67 -8.63
N LEU A 32 1.17 -5.97 -7.47
CA LEU A 32 1.41 -4.99 -6.41
C LEU A 32 2.35 -3.87 -6.88
N THR A 33 3.43 -4.24 -7.56
CA THR A 33 4.40 -3.27 -8.08
C THR A 33 3.73 -2.28 -9.02
N THR A 34 2.92 -2.76 -9.96
CA THR A 34 2.20 -1.91 -10.92
C THR A 34 1.18 -1.03 -10.20
N ARG A 35 0.39 -1.58 -9.27
CA ARG A 35 -0.65 -0.84 -8.57
C ARG A 35 -0.10 0.24 -7.63
N ILE A 36 1.02 -0.03 -6.97
CA ILE A 36 1.71 0.98 -6.13
C ILE A 36 2.31 2.08 -6.99
N ARG A 37 3.01 1.75 -8.07
CA ARG A 37 3.54 2.77 -8.99
C ARG A 37 2.44 3.65 -9.58
N GLN A 38 1.31 3.04 -9.93
CA GLN A 38 0.15 3.77 -10.42
C GLN A 38 -0.39 4.71 -9.33
N LEU A 39 -0.49 4.25 -8.08
CA LEU A 39 -0.90 5.09 -6.95
C LEU A 39 0.06 6.26 -6.72
N GLU A 40 1.38 6.01 -6.72
CA GLU A 40 2.41 7.04 -6.59
C GLU A 40 2.33 8.08 -7.72
N THR A 41 2.07 7.62 -8.95
CA THR A 41 1.91 8.48 -10.13
C THR A 41 0.65 9.33 -10.03
N GLU A 42 -0.48 8.74 -9.62
CA GLU A 42 -1.74 9.46 -9.41
C GLU A 42 -1.63 10.51 -8.30
N LEU A 43 -0.83 10.25 -7.25
CA LEU A 43 -0.59 11.19 -6.16
C LEU A 43 0.55 12.19 -6.45
N GLY A 44 1.35 11.95 -7.49
CA GLY A 44 2.52 12.77 -7.83
C GLY A 44 3.66 12.70 -6.80
N VAL A 45 3.69 11.67 -5.96
CA VAL A 45 4.68 11.51 -4.88
C VAL A 45 5.10 10.06 -4.74
N GLU A 46 6.37 9.84 -4.41
CA GLU A 46 6.85 8.51 -4.01
C GLU A 46 6.39 8.20 -2.59
N LEU A 47 5.69 7.08 -2.41
CA LEU A 47 5.20 6.63 -1.12
C LEU A 47 6.20 5.68 -0.46
N PHE A 48 7.07 5.05 -1.25
CA PHE A 48 8.11 4.15 -0.75
C PHE A 48 9.51 4.55 -1.22
N ILE A 49 10.47 4.40 -0.32
CA ILE A 49 11.90 4.49 -0.59
C ILE A 49 12.47 3.07 -0.68
N ARG A 50 13.29 2.82 -1.70
CA ARG A 50 13.97 1.54 -1.91
C ARG A 50 15.41 1.64 -1.42
N GLU A 51 15.73 0.98 -0.31
CA GLU A 51 17.07 0.94 0.27
C GLU A 51 17.50 -0.49 0.52
N ASN A 52 18.69 -0.90 0.03
CA ASN A 52 19.30 -2.20 0.33
C ASN A 52 18.31 -3.39 0.20
N GLN A 53 17.55 -3.42 -0.90
CA GLN A 53 16.52 -4.43 -1.20
C GLN A 53 15.30 -4.44 -0.26
N ARG A 54 15.15 -3.44 0.61
CA ARG A 54 13.97 -3.23 1.46
C ARG A 54 13.13 -2.05 0.97
N LEU A 55 11.81 -2.15 1.14
CA LEU A 55 10.92 -1.01 0.99
C LEU A 55 10.66 -0.39 2.36
N ARG A 56 10.80 0.93 2.43
CA ARG A 56 10.42 1.75 3.59
C ARG A 56 9.45 2.83 3.15
N LEU A 57 8.59 3.29 4.06
CA LEU A 57 7.74 4.43 3.76
C LEU A 57 8.60 5.69 3.58
N SER A 58 8.27 6.50 2.58
CA SER A 58 8.77 7.86 2.48
C SER A 58 8.07 8.76 3.51
N PRO A 59 8.51 10.01 3.72
CA PRO A 59 7.76 10.97 4.52
C PRO A 59 6.30 11.14 4.04
N ALA A 60 6.08 11.18 2.72
CA ALA A 60 4.74 11.21 2.13
C ALA A 60 3.99 9.89 2.38
N GLY A 61 4.68 8.76 2.28
CA GLY A 61 4.16 7.43 2.61
C GLY A 61 3.66 7.33 4.05
N HIS A 62 4.37 7.90 5.03
CA HIS A 62 3.94 7.93 6.42
C HIS A 62 2.66 8.74 6.62
N ASN A 63 2.58 9.92 6.00
CA ASN A 63 1.37 10.76 6.03
C ASN A 63 0.19 10.04 5.39
N PHE A 64 0.41 9.42 4.22
CA PHE A 64 -0.61 8.67 3.52
C PHE A 64 -1.07 7.44 4.30
N TYR A 65 -0.15 6.72 4.96
CA TYR A 65 -0.48 5.56 5.80
C TYR A 65 -1.37 5.91 6.98
N ALA A 66 -1.17 7.05 7.62
CA ALA A 66 -2.05 7.51 8.70
C ALA A 66 -3.51 7.70 8.22
N ILE A 67 -3.69 8.21 7.00
CA ILE A 67 -5.00 8.42 6.37
C ILE A 67 -5.60 7.09 5.90
N ALA A 68 -4.81 6.28 5.20
CA ALA A 68 -5.19 4.99 4.63
C ALA A 68 -5.61 3.98 5.71
N ASN A 69 -4.87 3.90 6.82
CA ASN A 69 -5.17 2.99 7.92
C ASN A 69 -6.50 3.36 8.61
N LYS A 70 -6.78 4.66 8.75
CA LYS A 70 -8.07 5.14 9.29
C LYS A 70 -9.23 4.72 8.39
N PHE A 71 -9.06 4.79 7.08
CA PHE A 71 -10.08 4.43 6.10
C PHE A 71 -10.34 2.91 6.04
N SER A 72 -9.28 2.10 6.03
CA SER A 72 -9.38 0.64 6.04
C SER A 72 -10.10 0.12 7.29
N ARG A 73 -9.77 0.66 8.47
CA ARG A 73 -10.48 0.33 9.73
C ARG A 73 -11.96 0.74 9.71
N TRP A 74 -12.29 1.83 9.02
CA TRP A 74 -13.67 2.28 8.82
C TRP A 74 -14.42 1.42 7.80
N TRP A 75 -13.73 0.89 6.80
CA TRP A 75 -14.31 0.06 5.76
C TRP A 75 -14.56 -1.37 6.25
N MET A 76 -13.62 -1.97 7.00
CA MET A 76 -13.81 -3.27 7.64
C MET A 76 -14.96 -3.28 8.66
N ARG A 77 -15.24 -2.15 9.32
CA ARG A 77 -16.37 -2.03 10.27
C ARG A 77 -17.72 -1.82 9.60
N ARG A 78 -17.78 -1.51 8.30
CA ARG A 78 -19.03 -1.29 7.54
C ARG A 78 -19.44 -2.51 6.70
N GLY A 79 -18.99 -3.71 7.07
CA GLY A 79 -19.49 -4.95 6.49
C GLY A 79 -20.91 -5.30 6.97
N THR A 80 -21.92 -4.65 6.39
CA THR A 80 -23.27 -5.17 6.11
C THR A 80 -24.08 -4.08 5.40
N LEU A 81 -24.26 -4.24 4.09
CA LEU A 81 -25.54 -4.17 3.37
C LEU A 81 -25.34 -4.85 2.01
#